data_AF-A0A0W1IH81-F1
#
_entry.id   AF-A0A0W1IH81-F1
#
_cell.length_a   1.000
_cell.length_b   1.000
_cell.length_c   1.000
_cell.angle_alpha   90.00
_cell.angle_beta   90.00
_cell.angle_gamma   90.00
#
_symmetry.space_group_name_H-M   'P 1'
#
loop_
_entity.id
_entity.type
_entity.pdbx_description
1 polymer ?
#
loop_
_entity_poly.entity_id
_entity_poly.type
_entity_poly.pdbx_seq_one_letter_code
_entity_poly.pdbx_strand_id
1 'polypeptide(L)'
;MSPRWKLAAKCAYVEAFSTREIADALHAAAERDCRAELSPGFLSRVSSLIIGPDEPGLFRDLPVADLRAMHSQASSPMEASFLRNAVDALNDGCAPADALQQAAEGTVSDRLLAGFRQVEEHMFREASGQRARAVRSRLEGAHGEIDISAVARQVLRTADAPQAPAAATYSGLDDGVPL
;
A
#
# COMPACT_ATOMS: atom_id res chain seq x y z
N MET A 1 -1.79 -16.78 -5.77
CA MET A 1 -2.46 -15.47 -5.63
C MET A 1 -2.79 -15.24 -4.17
N SER A 2 -2.50 -14.06 -3.61
CA SER A 2 -2.75 -13.80 -2.19
C SER A 2 -4.26 -13.78 -1.88
N PRO A 3 -4.70 -14.13 -0.66
CA PRO A 3 -6.12 -14.13 -0.30
C PRO A 3 -6.80 -12.77 -0.50
N ARG A 4 -6.06 -11.66 -0.38
CA ARG A 4 -6.59 -10.29 -0.48
C ARG A 4 -7.05 -9.94 -1.89
N TRP A 5 -6.40 -10.51 -2.91
CA TRP A 5 -6.71 -10.26 -4.33
C TRP A 5 -7.74 -11.23 -4.92
N LYS A 6 -8.10 -12.30 -4.19
CA LYS A 6 -9.11 -13.28 -4.64
C LYS A 6 -10.47 -12.62 -4.91
N LEU A 7 -10.89 -11.67 -4.09
CA LEU A 7 -12.16 -10.97 -4.27
C LEU A 7 -12.13 -10.11 -5.55
N ALA A 8 -11.09 -9.31 -5.73
CA ALA A 8 -10.94 -8.50 -6.94
C ALA A 8 -10.90 -9.35 -8.22
N ALA A 9 -10.18 -10.48 -8.18
CA ALA A 9 -10.17 -11.45 -9.28
C ALA A 9 -11.56 -12.01 -9.58
N LYS A 10 -12.33 -12.38 -8.54
CA LYS A 10 -13.71 -12.86 -8.69
C LYS A 10 -14.63 -11.79 -9.30
N CYS A 11 -14.55 -10.56 -8.80
CA CYS A 11 -15.36 -9.44 -9.31
C CYS A 11 -15.06 -9.18 -10.79
N ALA A 12 -13.79 -9.16 -11.17
CA ALA A 12 -13.40 -8.97 -12.56
C ALA A 12 -13.74 -10.18 -13.47
N TYR A 13 -13.81 -11.38 -12.91
CA TYR A 13 -14.18 -12.59 -13.63
C TYR A 13 -15.68 -12.71 -13.91
N VAL A 14 -16.53 -12.38 -12.93
CA VAL A 14 -17.98 -12.55 -13.03
C VAL A 14 -18.61 -11.31 -13.65
N GLU A 15 -19.29 -11.45 -14.79
CA GLU A 15 -19.86 -10.33 -15.57
C GLU A 15 -20.91 -9.51 -14.81
N ALA A 16 -21.57 -10.11 -13.82
CA ALA A 16 -22.60 -9.45 -13.02
C ALA A 16 -22.09 -8.30 -12.13
N PHE A 17 -20.79 -8.25 -11.82
CA PHE A 17 -20.23 -7.13 -11.04
C PHE A 17 -19.99 -5.90 -11.91
N SER A 18 -20.40 -4.76 -11.40
CA SER A 18 -20.13 -3.45 -12.00
C SER A 18 -18.65 -3.08 -11.91
N THR A 19 -18.24 -2.12 -12.74
CA THR A 19 -16.89 -1.52 -12.70
C THR A 19 -16.57 -0.96 -11.30
N ARG A 20 -17.55 -0.31 -10.66
CA ARG A 20 -17.44 0.25 -9.31
C ARG A 20 -17.16 -0.82 -8.25
N GLU A 21 -17.87 -1.95 -8.29
CA GLU A 21 -17.63 -3.06 -7.36
C GLU A 21 -16.24 -3.69 -7.54
N ILE A 22 -15.74 -3.74 -8.78
CA ILE A 22 -14.36 -4.16 -9.05
C ILE A 22 -13.38 -3.14 -8.44
N ALA A 23 -13.62 -1.84 -8.62
CA ALA A 23 -12.78 -0.78 -8.06
C ALA A 23 -12.74 -0.82 -6.52
N ASP A 24 -13.88 -1.05 -5.86
CA ASP A 24 -13.94 -1.22 -4.40
C ASP A 24 -13.14 -2.44 -3.92
N ALA A 25 -13.25 -3.58 -4.63
CA ALA A 25 -12.48 -4.76 -4.30
C ALA A 25 -10.97 -4.54 -4.48
N LEU A 26 -10.58 -3.76 -5.49
CA LEU A 26 -9.19 -3.37 -5.75
C LEU A 26 -8.63 -2.41 -4.70
N HIS A 27 -9.41 -1.40 -4.33
CA HIS A 27 -9.09 -0.47 -3.24
C HIS A 27 -8.81 -1.25 -1.94
N ALA A 28 -9.73 -2.12 -1.55
CA ALA A 28 -9.59 -2.91 -0.32
C ALA A 28 -8.40 -3.89 -0.38
N ALA A 29 -8.10 -4.45 -1.55
CA ALA A 29 -6.94 -5.33 -1.72
C ALA A 29 -5.61 -4.57 -1.58
N ALA A 30 -5.50 -3.40 -2.22
CA ALA A 30 -4.32 -2.55 -2.16
C ALA A 30 -4.09 -2.03 -0.74
N GLU A 31 -5.11 -1.47 -0.08
CA GLU A 31 -5.05 -0.99 1.30
C GLU A 31 -4.52 -2.08 2.25
N ARG A 32 -5.06 -3.31 2.14
CA ARG A 32 -4.67 -4.44 3.00
C ARG A 32 -3.25 -4.92 2.76
N ASP A 33 -2.77 -4.91 1.52
CA ASP A 33 -1.37 -5.23 1.24
C ASP A 33 -0.44 -4.12 1.72
N CYS A 34 -0.79 -2.85 1.49
CA CYS A 34 -0.03 -1.72 2.01
C CYS A 34 0.09 -1.76 3.53
N ARG A 35 -1.01 -1.98 4.26
CA ARG A 35 -0.97 -2.12 5.72
C ARG A 35 -0.15 -3.32 6.20
N ALA A 36 -0.07 -4.38 5.41
CA ALA A 36 0.68 -5.58 5.77
C ALA A 36 2.18 -5.44 5.55
N GLU A 37 2.60 -4.65 4.54
CA GLU A 37 4.00 -4.53 4.14
C GLU A 37 4.66 -3.20 4.53
N LEU A 38 3.88 -2.13 4.77
CA LEU A 38 4.36 -0.84 5.27
C LEU A 38 4.09 -0.79 6.78
N SER A 39 5.13 -1.02 7.57
CA SER A 39 4.97 -1.00 9.02
C SER A 39 4.70 0.43 9.54
N PRO A 40 3.79 0.62 10.53
CA PRO A 40 3.54 1.94 11.10
C PRO A 40 4.80 2.63 11.63
N GLY A 41 5.68 1.86 12.29
CA GLY A 41 6.96 2.37 12.79
C GLY A 41 7.92 2.82 11.69
N PHE A 42 7.91 2.17 10.52
CA PHE A 42 8.68 2.63 9.37
C PHE A 42 8.14 3.94 8.83
N LEU A 43 6.82 4.02 8.59
CA LEU A 43 6.16 5.23 8.09
C LEU A 43 6.37 6.41 9.04
N SER A 44 6.28 6.19 10.35
CA SER A 44 6.55 7.21 11.37
C SER A 44 7.99 7.73 11.31
N ARG A 45 8.99 6.83 11.17
CA ARG A 45 10.40 7.24 11.00
C ARG A 45 10.63 8.06 9.73
N VAL A 46 10.08 7.62 8.59
CA VAL A 46 10.20 8.36 7.33
C VAL A 46 9.53 9.73 7.42
N SER A 47 8.33 9.78 8.00
CA SER A 47 7.58 11.03 8.20
C SER A 47 8.35 12.00 9.10
N SER A 48 8.98 11.48 10.17
CA SER A 48 9.80 12.28 11.09
C SER A 48 11.07 12.82 10.40
N LEU A 49 11.68 12.05 9.50
CA LEU A 49 12.80 12.54 8.69
C LEU A 49 12.38 13.65 7.74
N ILE A 50 11.25 13.47 7.05
CA ILE A 50 10.78 14.40 6.01
C ILE A 50 10.23 15.69 6.60
N ILE A 51 9.31 15.60 7.57
CA ILE A 51 8.67 16.77 8.20
C ILE A 51 9.62 17.43 9.19
N GLY A 52 10.39 16.64 9.95
CA GLY A 52 11.23 17.16 11.03
C GLY A 52 10.47 17.51 12.29
N PRO A 53 11.17 17.96 13.34
CA PRO A 53 10.54 18.56 14.51
C PRO A 53 9.86 19.89 14.13
N ASP A 54 8.84 20.28 14.89
CA ASP A 54 8.09 21.54 14.69
C ASP A 54 8.96 22.81 14.81
N GLU A 55 10.19 22.70 15.36
CA GLU A 55 11.10 23.84 15.43
C GLU A 55 11.90 24.02 14.11
N PRO A 56 11.74 25.16 13.43
CA PRO A 56 12.43 25.41 12.17
C PRO A 56 13.92 25.64 12.42
N GLY A 57 14.71 24.58 12.30
CA GLY A 57 16.15 24.70 12.10
C GLY A 57 16.40 25.46 10.80
N LEU A 58 17.09 26.60 10.89
CA LEU A 58 17.27 27.60 9.82
C LEU A 58 17.92 27.05 8.53
N PHE A 59 18.50 25.83 8.56
CA PHE A 59 19.19 25.19 7.44
C PHE A 59 19.11 23.66 7.54
N ARG A 60 17.91 23.07 7.43
CA ARG A 60 17.83 21.62 7.28
C ARG A 60 18.03 21.27 5.80
N ASP A 61 19.16 20.63 5.49
CA ASP A 61 19.38 20.00 4.19
C ASP A 61 18.25 19.00 3.92
N LEU A 62 17.90 18.84 2.64
CA LEU A 62 16.95 17.82 2.19
C LEU A 62 17.36 16.45 2.75
N PRO A 63 16.45 15.68 3.39
CA PRO A 63 16.77 14.42 4.06
C PRO A 63 17.07 13.28 3.07
N VAL A 64 17.35 13.58 1.81
CA VAL A 64 17.55 12.60 0.72
C VAL A 64 18.68 11.62 1.05
N ALA A 65 19.77 12.09 1.65
CA ALA A 65 20.88 11.20 2.05
C ALA A 65 20.44 10.21 3.14
N ASP A 66 19.71 10.67 4.15
CA ASP A 66 19.20 9.83 5.25
C ASP A 66 18.16 8.83 4.76
N LEU A 67 17.24 9.26 3.88
CA LEU A 67 16.25 8.39 3.25
C LEU A 67 16.91 7.30 2.39
N ARG A 68 17.96 7.65 1.63
CA ARG A 68 18.75 6.67 0.86
C ARG A 68 19.49 5.69 1.76
N ALA A 69 20.03 6.15 2.89
CA ALA A 69 20.65 5.26 3.88
C ALA A 69 19.65 4.29 4.51
N MET A 70 18.41 4.74 4.77
CA MET A 70 17.33 3.92 5.29
C MET A 70 16.89 2.82 4.32
N HIS A 71 17.14 2.95 3.01
CA HIS A 71 16.77 1.93 2.02
C HIS A 71 17.37 0.54 2.35
N SER A 72 18.56 0.50 2.95
CA SER A 72 19.19 -0.76 3.41
C SER A 72 18.47 -1.43 4.58
N GLN A 73 17.60 -0.69 5.27
CA GLN A 73 16.84 -1.12 6.45
C GLN A 73 15.39 -1.45 6.12
N ALA A 74 14.97 -1.32 4.86
CA ALA A 74 13.63 -1.68 4.42
C ALA A 74 13.40 -3.19 4.64
N SER A 75 12.31 -3.54 5.33
CA SER A 75 11.95 -4.92 5.63
C SER A 75 11.13 -5.59 4.52
N SER A 76 10.61 -4.78 3.59
CA SER A 76 9.82 -5.24 2.44
C SER A 76 10.18 -4.48 1.15
N PRO A 77 9.93 -5.07 -0.03
CA PRO A 77 10.04 -4.34 -1.30
C PRO A 77 9.13 -3.11 -1.36
N MET A 78 8.01 -3.13 -0.63
CA MET A 78 7.10 -1.99 -0.58
C MET A 78 7.66 -0.83 0.24
N GLU A 79 8.31 -1.10 1.38
CA GLU A 79 9.05 -0.08 2.15
C GLU A 79 10.17 0.55 1.31
N ALA A 80 10.90 -0.27 0.54
CA ALA A 80 11.91 0.21 -0.39
C ALA A 80 11.32 1.10 -1.50
N SER A 81 10.19 0.70 -2.10
CA SER A 81 9.46 1.52 -3.09
C SER A 81 8.99 2.85 -2.49
N PHE A 82 8.45 2.84 -1.27
CA PHE A 82 8.02 4.05 -0.58
C PHE A 82 9.16 5.05 -0.39
N LEU A 83 10.34 4.60 0.05
CA LEU A 83 11.52 5.47 0.18
C LEU A 83 11.97 6.04 -1.16
N ARG A 84 11.97 5.23 -2.22
CA ARG A 84 12.33 5.68 -3.56
C ARG A 84 11.37 6.79 -4.01
N ASN A 85 10.07 6.56 -3.92
CA ASN A 85 9.06 7.53 -4.33
C ASN A 85 9.12 8.82 -3.47
N ALA A 86 9.47 8.72 -2.18
CA ALA A 86 9.69 9.88 -1.32
C ALA A 86 10.93 10.70 -1.73
N VAL A 87 12.03 10.02 -2.06
CA VAL A 87 13.25 10.67 -2.59
C VAL A 87 12.96 11.37 -3.90
N ASP A 88 12.21 10.72 -4.81
CA ASP A 88 11.83 11.30 -6.10
C ASP A 88 10.96 12.56 -5.90
N ALA A 89 9.92 12.49 -5.06
CA ALA A 89 9.07 13.65 -4.77
C ALA A 89 9.85 14.82 -4.14
N LEU A 90 10.80 14.55 -3.26
CA LEU A 90 11.66 15.59 -2.69
C LEU A 90 12.60 16.21 -3.73
N ASN A 91 13.15 15.40 -4.65
CA ASN A 91 13.98 15.92 -5.75
C ASN A 91 13.17 16.76 -6.75
N ASP A 92 11.89 16.45 -6.91
CA ASP A 92 10.94 17.22 -7.72
C ASP A 92 10.53 18.55 -7.04
N GLY A 93 10.99 18.80 -5.82
CA GLY A 93 10.77 20.05 -5.09
C GLY A 93 9.45 20.11 -4.33
N CYS A 94 8.80 18.97 -4.09
CA CYS A 94 7.57 18.92 -3.31
C CYS A 94 7.81 19.36 -1.86
N ALA A 95 6.82 20.04 -1.28
CA ALA A 95 6.83 20.33 0.15
C ALA A 95 6.81 19.02 0.96
N PRO A 96 7.37 18.99 2.18
CA PRO A 96 7.51 17.75 2.96
C PRO A 96 6.24 16.90 3.11
N ALA A 97 5.10 17.53 3.42
CA ALA A 97 3.83 16.82 3.56
C ALA A 97 3.32 16.26 2.22
N ASP A 98 3.49 17.03 1.14
CA ASP A 98 3.10 16.61 -0.21
C ASP A 98 4.00 15.47 -0.71
N ALA A 99 5.30 15.50 -0.37
CA ALA A 99 6.23 14.44 -0.71
C ALA A 99 5.85 13.10 -0.06
N LEU A 100 5.37 13.10 1.19
CA LEU A 100 4.85 11.90 1.84
C LEU A 100 3.59 11.36 1.16
N GLN A 101 2.65 12.27 0.82
CA GLN A 101 1.43 11.89 0.12
C GLN A 101 1.76 11.30 -1.27
N GLN A 102 2.62 11.95 -2.04
CA GLN A 102 3.05 11.48 -3.36
C GLN A 102 3.81 10.15 -3.27
N ALA A 103 4.65 9.97 -2.25
CA ALA A 103 5.32 8.69 -2.00
C ALA A 103 4.31 7.56 -1.79
N ALA A 104 3.31 7.78 -0.94
CA ALA A 104 2.25 6.82 -0.66
C ALA A 104 1.42 6.50 -1.91
N GLU A 105 1.05 7.52 -2.70
CA GLU A 105 0.30 7.33 -3.95
C GLU A 105 1.09 6.52 -4.98
N GLY A 106 2.38 6.81 -5.15
CA GLY A 106 3.26 6.03 -6.02
C GLY A 106 3.36 4.58 -5.57
N THR A 107 3.47 4.33 -4.26
CA THR A 107 3.54 2.97 -3.70
C THR A 107 2.23 2.20 -3.87
N VAL A 108 1.09 2.84 -3.66
CA VAL A 108 -0.23 2.24 -3.89
C VAL A 108 -0.41 1.92 -5.38
N SER A 109 0.00 2.82 -6.27
CA SER A 109 -0.05 2.63 -7.72
C SER A 109 0.79 1.43 -8.17
N ASP A 110 2.04 1.35 -7.72
CA ASP A 110 2.93 0.21 -7.95
C ASP A 110 2.29 -1.09 -7.47
N ARG A 111 1.69 -1.08 -6.27
CA ARG A 111 1.05 -2.27 -5.71
C ARG A 111 -0.17 -2.70 -6.52
N LEU A 112 -1.00 -1.76 -6.96
CA LEU A 112 -2.16 -2.02 -7.81
C LEU A 112 -1.74 -2.71 -9.12
N LEU A 113 -0.75 -2.15 -9.81
CA LEU A 113 -0.23 -2.71 -11.07
C LEU A 113 0.35 -4.12 -10.88
N ALA A 114 1.10 -4.33 -9.81
CA ALA A 114 1.62 -5.66 -9.49
C ALA A 114 0.49 -6.66 -9.15
N GLY A 115 -0.58 -6.21 -8.50
CA GLY A 115 -1.76 -7.03 -8.21
C GLY A 115 -2.55 -7.40 -9.47
N PHE A 116 -2.69 -6.47 -10.42
CA PHE A 116 -3.32 -6.75 -11.72
C PHE A 116 -2.58 -7.85 -12.46
N ARG A 117 -1.24 -7.77 -12.53
CA ARG A 117 -0.41 -8.81 -13.14
C ARG A 117 -0.59 -10.16 -12.45
N GLN A 118 -0.63 -10.17 -11.11
CA GLN A 118 -0.85 -11.40 -10.34
C GLN A 118 -2.22 -12.04 -10.64
N VAL A 119 -3.27 -11.23 -10.80
CA VAL A 119 -4.60 -11.73 -11.18
C VAL A 119 -4.60 -12.25 -12.61
N GLU A 120 -4.01 -11.51 -13.55
CA GLU A 120 -3.90 -11.92 -14.96
C GLU A 120 -3.15 -13.25 -15.11
N GLU A 121 -1.98 -13.38 -14.48
CA GLU A 121 -1.19 -14.62 -14.46
C GLU A 121 -1.97 -15.79 -13.87
N HIS A 122 -2.73 -15.55 -12.80
CA HIS A 122 -3.59 -16.58 -12.20
C HIS A 122 -4.69 -17.01 -13.19
N MET A 123 -5.33 -16.07 -13.88
CA MET A 123 -6.36 -16.39 -14.87
C MET A 123 -5.80 -17.15 -16.07
N PHE A 124 -4.58 -16.88 -16.50
CA PHE A 124 -3.92 -17.66 -17.56
C PHE A 124 -3.61 -19.10 -17.14
N ARG A 125 -3.45 -19.37 -15.83
CA ARG A 125 -3.23 -20.74 -15.32
C ARG A 125 -4.53 -21.52 -15.16
N GLU A 126 -5.61 -20.86 -14.76
CA GLU A 126 -6.88 -21.51 -14.39
C GLU A 126 -7.97 -21.47 -15.49
N ALA A 127 -7.83 -20.59 -16.49
CA ALA A 127 -8.85 -20.35 -17.50
C ALA A 127 -8.26 -20.20 -18.91
N SER A 128 -9.14 -20.01 -19.90
CA SER A 128 -8.71 -19.74 -21.27
C SER A 128 -8.07 -18.35 -21.41
N GLY A 129 -7.15 -18.20 -22.36
CA GLY A 129 -6.52 -16.91 -22.62
C GLY A 129 -7.51 -15.79 -23.01
N GLN A 130 -8.66 -16.14 -23.60
CA GLN A 130 -9.73 -15.18 -23.85
C GLN A 130 -10.31 -14.62 -22.53
N ARG A 131 -10.57 -15.49 -21.56
CA ARG A 131 -11.08 -15.09 -20.24
C ARG A 131 -10.06 -14.27 -19.45
N ALA A 132 -8.78 -14.64 -19.52
CA ALA A 132 -7.73 -13.86 -18.88
C ALA A 132 -7.66 -12.43 -19.43
N ARG A 133 -7.73 -12.25 -20.75
CA ARG A 133 -7.78 -10.92 -21.39
C ARG A 133 -9.04 -10.13 -21.04
N ALA A 134 -10.20 -10.79 -20.95
CA ALA A 134 -11.44 -10.14 -20.53
C ALA A 134 -11.34 -9.63 -19.07
N VAL A 135 -10.79 -10.44 -18.16
CA VAL A 135 -10.52 -10.03 -16.77
C VAL A 135 -9.60 -8.83 -16.72
N ARG A 136 -8.48 -8.86 -17.48
CA ARG A 136 -7.55 -7.73 -17.57
C ARG A 136 -8.26 -6.44 -18.01
N SER A 137 -9.03 -6.49 -19.09
CA SER A 137 -9.74 -5.31 -19.61
C SER A 137 -10.71 -4.73 -18.57
N ARG A 138 -11.37 -5.58 -17.77
CA ARG A 138 -12.25 -5.14 -16.69
C ARG A 138 -11.50 -4.54 -15.51
N LEU A 139 -10.33 -5.08 -15.15
CA LEU A 139 -9.45 -4.48 -14.15
C LEU A 139 -8.93 -3.11 -14.60
N GLU A 140 -8.51 -2.99 -15.86
CA GLU A 140 -8.07 -1.72 -16.46
C GLU A 140 -9.21 -0.69 -16.48
N GLY A 141 -10.44 -1.11 -16.84
CA GLY A 141 -11.62 -0.25 -16.79
C GLY A 141 -11.96 0.24 -15.38
N ALA A 142 -11.77 -0.62 -14.37
CA ALA A 142 -12.00 -0.26 -12.97
C ALA A 142 -10.89 0.59 -12.36
N HIS A 143 -9.67 0.55 -12.90
CA HIS A 143 -8.53 1.28 -12.36
C HIS A 143 -8.78 2.79 -12.30
N GLY A 144 -9.43 3.36 -13.31
CA GLY A 144 -9.76 4.79 -13.35
C GLY A 144 -10.78 5.25 -12.30
N GLU A 145 -11.50 4.33 -11.65
CA GLU A 145 -12.45 4.64 -10.58
C GLU A 145 -11.83 4.52 -9.17
N ILE A 146 -10.57 4.10 -9.06
CA ILE A 146 -9.89 3.96 -7.76
C ILE A 146 -9.38 5.33 -7.33
N ASP A 147 -9.86 5.80 -6.17
CA ASP A 147 -9.28 6.95 -5.47
C ASP A 147 -7.97 6.55 -4.77
N ILE A 148 -6.86 6.60 -5.52
CA ILE A 148 -5.51 6.27 -5.04
C ILE A 148 -5.10 7.19 -3.90
N SER A 149 -5.43 8.49 -4.00
CA SER A 149 -5.15 9.48 -2.97
C SER A 149 -5.86 9.16 -1.65
N ALA A 150 -7.09 8.63 -1.69
CA ALA A 150 -7.77 8.16 -0.49
C ALA A 150 -7.07 6.94 0.15
N VAL A 151 -6.65 5.95 -0.65
CA VAL A 151 -5.88 4.80 -0.12
C VAL A 151 -4.59 5.28 0.52
N ALA A 152 -3.84 6.14 -0.17
CA ALA A 152 -2.59 6.72 0.32
C ALA A 152 -2.78 7.44 1.67
N ARG A 153 -3.83 8.27 1.79
CA ARG A 153 -4.17 8.93 3.06
C ARG A 153 -4.49 7.93 4.17
N GLN A 154 -5.17 6.83 3.88
CA GLN A 154 -5.46 5.79 4.88
C GLN A 154 -4.19 5.05 5.33
N VAL A 155 -3.27 4.77 4.39
CA VAL A 155 -1.96 4.17 4.69
C VAL A 155 -1.17 5.08 5.62
N LEU A 156 -1.07 6.38 5.30
CA LEU A 156 -0.34 7.36 6.11
C LEU A 156 -0.97 7.57 7.49
N ARG A 157 -2.30 7.68 7.60
CA ARG A 157 -2.99 7.79 8.90
C ARG A 157 -2.77 6.58 9.82
N THR A 158 -2.51 5.41 9.26
CA THR A 158 -2.22 4.21 10.07
C THR A 158 -0.83 4.32 10.74
N ALA A 159 0.06 5.18 10.25
CA ALA A 159 1.33 5.47 10.91
C ALA A 159 1.15 6.20 12.26
N ASP A 160 0.09 7.00 12.40
CA ASP A 160 -0.23 7.75 13.62
C ASP A 160 -1.05 6.94 14.64
N ALA A 161 -1.54 5.76 14.25
CA ALA A 161 -2.31 4.91 15.14
C ALA A 161 -1.35 4.20 16.13
N PRO A 162 -1.65 4.19 17.44
CA PRO A 162 -0.92 3.36 18.39
C PRO A 162 -0.89 1.93 17.87
N GLN A 163 0.29 1.28 17.85
CA GLN A 163 0.35 -0.14 17.52
C GLN A 163 -0.56 -0.87 18.49
N ALA A 164 -1.66 -1.44 17.98
CA ALA A 164 -2.48 -2.34 18.77
C ALA A 164 -1.54 -3.46 19.26
N PRO A 165 -1.54 -3.79 20.57
CA PRO A 165 -0.74 -4.90 21.05
C PRO A 165 -1.12 -6.14 20.25
N ALA A 166 -0.11 -6.92 19.85
CA ALA A 166 -0.33 -8.18 19.15
C ALA A 166 -1.40 -8.97 19.92
N ALA A 167 -2.48 -9.36 19.23
CA ALA A 167 -3.53 -10.16 19.82
C ALA A 167 -2.88 -11.37 20.48
N ALA A 168 -3.02 -11.48 21.81
CA ALA A 168 -2.47 -12.61 22.55
C ALA A 168 -3.05 -13.89 21.93
N THR A 169 -2.17 -14.69 21.35
CA THR A 169 -2.54 -16.03 20.87
C THR A 169 -2.75 -16.89 22.11
N TYR A 170 -3.98 -16.95 22.61
CA TYR A 170 -4.36 -17.90 23.65
C TYR A 170 -4.43 -19.30 23.01
N SER A 171 -3.28 -19.98 22.92
CA SER A 171 -3.19 -21.37 22.46
C SER A 171 -3.25 -22.39 23.60
N GLY A 172 -3.49 -21.95 24.84
CA GLY A 172 -3.67 -22.83 25.99
C GLY A 172 -5.15 -23.05 26.28
N LEU A 173 -5.57 -24.32 26.31
CA LEU A 173 -6.89 -24.74 26.84
C LEU A 173 -7.07 -24.47 28.35
N ASP A 174 -6.06 -23.90 29.02
CA ASP A 174 -6.02 -23.64 30.47
C ASP A 174 -5.99 -22.14 30.86
N ASP A 175 -6.08 -21.21 29.91
CA ASP A 175 -6.14 -19.77 30.24
C ASP A 175 -7.57 -19.39 30.67
N GLY A 176 -7.91 -19.74 31.90
CA GLY A 176 -9.17 -19.40 32.56
C GLY A 176 -9.40 -17.87 32.67
N VAL A 177 -10.67 -17.51 32.84
CA VAL A 177 -11.15 -16.11 32.94
C VAL A 177 -10.48 -15.38 34.12
N PRO A 178 -9.93 -14.17 33.93
CA PRO A 178 -9.44 -13.37 35.05
C PRO A 178 -10.63 -12.90 35.92
N LEU A 179 -10.51 -13.08 37.23
CA LEU A 179 -11.43 -12.53 38.24
C LEU A 179 -11.36 -11.00 38.30
#